data_AF-A0A5N5NXV6-F1
#
_entry.id   AF-A0A5N5NXV6-F1
#
_cell.length_a   1.000
_cell.length_b   1.000
_cell.length_c   1.000
_cell.angle_alpha   90.00
_cell.angle_beta   90.00
_cell.angle_gamma   90.00
#
_symmetry.space_group_name_H-M   'P 1'
#
loop_
_entity.id
_entity.type
_entity.pdbx_description
1 polymer ?
#
loop_
_entity_poly.entity_id
_entity_poly.type
_entity_poly.pdbx_seq_one_letter_code
_entity_poly.pdbx_strand_id
1 'polypeptide(L)'
;MATDKAKPSTHRPSYIRTIDFDEVYQNGDAEYKHLIIRYPPDDDKGEGDWWILKCDEHAVHFGLKNPLQGAANHLHSGQHNNEPGEHALVIQELGHMVWDCTKELAEKNNEAVKVAVEKGYRPFNQNKLTNTKRMSVGIADAKAIPARRTPVTAAFQRKKDVPDSVKVGPSKDCTGVVYPIVAELYLVYWSKEKTWYVVMLLPWGDLGPAGLDGTLTDTGLLHSPPKCYTIDKATREITGWAE
;
A
#
# COMPACT_ATOMS: atom_id res chain seq x y z
N MET A 1 -31.58 -32.63 -15.22
CA MET A 1 -31.44 -31.15 -15.19
C MET A 1 -30.47 -30.82 -14.07
N ALA A 2 -29.20 -30.56 -14.41
CA ALA A 2 -28.18 -30.22 -13.42
C ALA A 2 -28.19 -28.70 -13.23
N THR A 3 -28.37 -28.24 -12.01
CA THR A 3 -28.31 -26.83 -11.64
C THR A 3 -26.85 -26.41 -11.54
N ASP A 4 -26.42 -25.51 -12.43
CA ASP A 4 -25.14 -24.82 -12.34
C ASP A 4 -25.08 -24.02 -11.04
N LYS A 5 -24.17 -24.41 -10.14
CA LYS A 5 -23.81 -23.59 -8.99
C LYS A 5 -22.83 -22.53 -9.47
N ALA A 6 -23.30 -21.28 -9.51
CA ALA A 6 -22.44 -20.13 -9.75
C ALA A 6 -21.27 -20.12 -8.74
N LYS A 7 -20.05 -20.08 -9.27
CA LYS A 7 -18.82 -19.97 -8.50
C LYS A 7 -18.81 -18.61 -7.79
N PRO A 8 -18.54 -18.53 -6.47
CA PRO A 8 -18.51 -17.26 -5.76
C PRO A 8 -17.41 -16.38 -6.36
N SER A 9 -17.81 -15.16 -6.77
CA SER A 9 -16.92 -14.12 -7.26
C SER A 9 -15.91 -13.77 -6.17
N THR A 10 -14.64 -14.09 -6.39
CA THR A 10 -13.52 -13.68 -5.54
C THR A 10 -13.13 -12.24 -5.87
N HIS A 11 -14.08 -11.31 -5.79
CA HIS A 11 -13.76 -9.90 -5.91
C HIS A 11 -12.98 -9.51 -4.64
N ARG A 12 -11.66 -9.40 -4.75
CA ARG A 12 -10.88 -8.74 -3.70
C ARG A 12 -11.33 -7.28 -3.66
N PRO A 13 -11.61 -6.71 -2.48
CA PRO A 13 -11.87 -5.29 -2.38
C PRO A 13 -10.61 -4.53 -2.80
N SER A 14 -10.72 -3.72 -3.86
CA SER A 14 -9.62 -2.91 -4.38
C SER A 14 -9.43 -1.69 -3.48
N TYR A 15 -8.51 -1.78 -2.51
CA TYR A 15 -8.13 -0.62 -1.71
C TYR A 15 -7.03 0.17 -2.42
N ILE A 16 -7.24 1.48 -2.58
CA ILE A 16 -6.24 2.37 -3.17
C ILE A 16 -5.18 2.66 -2.11
N ARG A 17 -3.94 2.20 -2.32
CA ARG A 17 -2.80 2.62 -1.50
C ARG A 17 -2.46 4.06 -1.86
N THR A 18 -2.19 4.90 -0.87
CA THR A 18 -1.79 6.29 -1.05
C THR A 18 -0.35 6.52 -0.54
N ILE A 19 0.30 7.59 -1.00
CA ILE A 19 1.61 8.06 -0.56
C ILE A 19 1.70 9.58 -0.68
N ASP A 20 2.35 10.26 0.27
CA ASP A 20 2.53 11.71 0.21
C ASP A 20 3.60 12.11 -0.82
N PHE A 21 3.41 13.25 -1.49
CA PHE A 21 4.39 13.75 -2.46
C PHE A 21 5.79 13.91 -1.83
N ASP A 22 5.87 14.43 -0.61
CA ASP A 22 7.15 14.64 0.08
C ASP A 22 7.86 13.33 0.40
N GLU A 23 7.12 12.24 0.65
CA GLU A 23 7.69 10.91 0.85
C GLU A 23 8.26 10.33 -0.45
N VAL A 24 7.61 10.61 -1.59
CA VAL A 24 8.11 10.21 -2.91
C VAL A 24 9.33 11.04 -3.31
N TYR A 25 9.26 12.36 -3.12
CA TYR A 25 10.24 13.30 -3.63
C TYR A 25 11.48 13.40 -2.74
N GLN A 26 11.31 13.53 -1.42
CA GLN A 26 12.38 13.70 -0.42
C GLN A 26 13.45 14.72 -0.86
N ASN A 27 13.02 15.90 -1.31
CA ASN A 27 13.88 16.96 -1.85
C ASN A 27 14.76 16.51 -3.04
N GLY A 28 14.32 15.52 -3.80
CA GLY A 28 15.05 14.90 -4.91
C GLY A 28 16.03 13.80 -4.47
N ASP A 29 16.19 13.56 -3.17
CA ASP A 29 17.19 12.64 -2.62
C ASP A 29 16.59 11.34 -2.06
N ALA A 30 15.39 10.97 -2.48
CA ALA A 30 14.77 9.71 -2.09
C ALA A 30 15.69 8.51 -2.38
N GLU A 31 15.80 7.59 -1.41
CA GLU A 31 16.60 6.36 -1.51
C GLU A 31 16.19 5.54 -2.75
N TYR A 32 14.88 5.32 -2.88
CA TYR A 32 14.28 4.71 -4.05
C TYR A 32 13.52 5.74 -4.87
N LYS A 33 14.06 6.04 -6.05
CA LYS A 33 13.46 7.01 -6.97
C LYS A 33 12.39 6.33 -7.82
N HIS A 34 11.21 6.94 -7.87
CA HIS A 34 10.04 6.48 -8.63
C HIS A 34 9.60 7.55 -9.63
N LEU A 35 9.26 7.13 -10.85
CA LEU A 35 8.48 8.00 -11.72
C LEU A 35 7.04 8.08 -11.23
N ILE A 36 6.53 9.30 -11.16
CA ILE A 36 5.11 9.57 -10.96
C ILE A 36 4.45 9.59 -12.35
N ILE A 37 3.51 8.69 -12.57
CA ILE A 37 2.76 8.56 -13.83
C ILE A 37 1.30 8.93 -13.59
N ARG A 38 0.64 9.45 -14.62
CA ARG A 38 -0.80 9.68 -14.60
C ARG A 38 -1.53 8.44 -15.10
N TYR A 39 -2.58 8.02 -14.40
CA TYR A 39 -3.46 6.93 -14.84
C TYR A 39 -4.94 7.21 -14.47
N PRO A 40 -5.89 7.06 -15.41
CA PRO A 40 -5.69 6.83 -16.84
C PRO A 40 -4.79 7.89 -17.50
N PRO A 41 -4.04 7.53 -18.57
CA PRO A 41 -3.23 8.50 -19.28
C PRO A 41 -4.15 9.58 -19.88
N ASP A 42 -3.67 10.83 -19.93
CA ASP A 42 -4.43 12.02 -20.37
C ASP A 42 -5.45 11.67 -21.46
N ASP A 43 -6.73 11.72 -21.08
CA ASP A 43 -7.84 11.72 -22.01
C ASP A 43 -8.43 13.14 -22.11
N ASP A 44 -9.24 13.39 -23.13
CA ASP A 44 -9.87 14.70 -23.36
C ASP A 44 -10.81 15.13 -22.20
N LYS A 45 -11.01 14.28 -21.20
CA LYS A 45 -11.87 14.52 -20.03
C LYS A 45 -11.11 15.05 -18.82
N GLY A 46 -9.78 14.98 -18.83
CA GLY A 46 -8.97 15.42 -17.69
C GLY A 46 -9.16 14.57 -16.44
N GLU A 47 -9.69 13.35 -16.58
CA GLU A 47 -9.85 12.38 -15.50
C GLU A 47 -8.52 11.61 -15.32
N GLY A 48 -8.05 11.41 -14.10
CA GLY A 48 -6.85 10.60 -13.84
C GLY A 48 -6.01 11.10 -12.68
N ASP A 49 -5.60 10.14 -11.86
CA ASP A 49 -4.79 10.37 -10.67
C ASP A 49 -3.30 10.11 -10.96
N TRP A 50 -2.46 10.51 -10.00
CA TRP A 50 -1.01 10.33 -10.08
C TRP A 50 -0.57 9.14 -9.25
N TRP A 51 0.34 8.35 -9.77
CA TRP A 51 0.73 7.07 -9.19
C TRP A 51 2.23 6.86 -9.26
N ILE A 52 2.80 6.28 -8.21
CA ILE A 52 4.05 5.52 -8.32
C ILE A 52 3.73 4.02 -8.38
N LEU A 53 4.63 3.24 -8.97
CA LEU A 53 4.51 1.79 -9.01
C LEU A 53 5.66 1.15 -8.22
N LYS A 54 5.33 0.23 -7.31
CA LYS A 54 6.28 -0.62 -6.59
C LYS A 54 5.59 -1.90 -6.09
N CYS A 55 6.38 -2.95 -5.87
CA CYS A 55 5.93 -4.16 -5.19
C CYS A 55 6.58 -4.24 -3.81
N ASP A 56 5.80 -4.03 -2.76
CA ASP A 56 6.28 -4.12 -1.38
C ASP A 56 6.57 -5.58 -0.98
N GLU A 57 5.78 -6.55 -1.46
CA GLU A 57 5.96 -7.98 -1.16
C GLU A 57 7.31 -8.53 -1.63
N HIS A 58 7.80 -8.01 -2.76
CA HIS A 58 9.01 -8.49 -3.42
C HIS A 58 10.15 -7.47 -3.41
N ALA A 59 9.97 -6.32 -2.75
CA ALA A 59 10.90 -5.18 -2.75
C ALA A 59 11.43 -4.86 -4.17
N VAL A 60 10.49 -4.65 -5.10
CA VAL A 60 10.79 -4.31 -6.49
C VAL A 60 10.35 -2.89 -6.79
N HIS A 61 11.30 -2.05 -7.19
CA HIS A 61 11.03 -0.70 -7.69
C HIS A 61 11.18 -0.72 -9.22
N PHE A 62 10.13 -0.29 -9.93
CA PHE A 62 10.07 -0.45 -11.37
C PHE A 62 10.94 0.58 -12.12
N GLY A 63 11.34 0.19 -13.34
CA GLY A 63 12.31 0.94 -14.14
C GLY A 63 11.85 2.36 -14.51
N LEU A 64 12.80 3.29 -14.56
CA LEU A 64 12.57 4.73 -14.82
C LEU A 64 12.38 5.10 -16.30
N LYS A 65 12.05 4.11 -17.14
CA LYS A 65 11.67 4.35 -18.55
C LYS A 65 10.19 4.08 -18.74
N ASN A 66 9.76 2.86 -18.42
CA ASN A 66 8.37 2.40 -18.53
C ASN A 66 7.98 1.66 -17.25
N PRO A 67 7.66 2.36 -16.15
CA PRO A 67 7.34 1.73 -14.87
C PRO A 67 6.08 0.85 -14.98
N LEU A 68 5.09 1.27 -15.77
CA LEU A 68 3.84 0.53 -15.99
C LEU A 68 4.06 -0.83 -16.66
N GLN A 69 4.86 -0.88 -17.73
CA GLN A 69 5.23 -2.15 -18.38
C GLN A 69 6.08 -3.03 -17.47
N GLY A 70 6.99 -2.43 -16.70
CA GLY A 70 7.81 -3.15 -15.73
C GLY A 70 6.96 -3.84 -14.65
N ALA A 71 5.95 -3.12 -14.17
CA ALA A 71 4.99 -3.63 -13.20
C ALA A 71 4.07 -4.69 -13.81
N ALA A 72 3.56 -4.50 -15.03
CA ALA A 72 2.78 -5.49 -15.77
C ALA A 72 3.52 -6.84 -15.92
N ASN A 73 4.79 -6.78 -16.33
CA ASN A 73 5.62 -7.99 -16.46
C ASN A 73 5.88 -8.69 -15.12
N HIS A 74 5.98 -7.92 -14.04
CA HIS A 74 6.17 -8.46 -12.70
C HIS A 74 4.89 -9.11 -12.15
N LEU A 75 3.73 -8.46 -12.36
CA LEU A 75 2.43 -9.01 -12.00
C LEU A 75 2.15 -10.31 -12.78
N HIS A 76 2.55 -10.36 -14.04
CA HIS A 76 2.46 -11.57 -14.86
C HIS A 76 3.56 -12.61 -14.56
N SER A 77 4.37 -12.42 -13.54
CA SER A 77 5.39 -13.41 -13.16
C SER A 77 4.83 -14.47 -12.22
N GLY A 78 5.56 -15.58 -12.09
CA GLY A 78 5.22 -16.63 -11.12
C GLY A 78 5.20 -16.17 -9.66
N GLN A 79 5.77 -15.00 -9.34
CA GLN A 79 5.68 -14.41 -7.99
C GLN A 79 4.26 -13.93 -7.67
N HIS A 80 3.48 -13.56 -8.68
CA HIS A 80 2.08 -13.15 -8.58
C HIS A 80 1.15 -14.12 -9.32
N ASN A 81 1.50 -15.42 -9.36
CA ASN A 81 0.67 -16.48 -9.96
C ASN A 81 0.27 -16.24 -11.43
N ASN A 82 1.10 -15.51 -12.18
CA ASN A 82 0.83 -15.10 -13.56
C ASN A 82 -0.50 -14.33 -13.70
N GLU A 83 -0.80 -13.44 -12.75
CA GLU A 83 -1.95 -12.54 -12.85
C GLU A 83 -1.89 -11.71 -14.15
N PRO A 84 -3.05 -11.28 -14.69
CA PRO A 84 -3.08 -10.49 -15.90
C PRO A 84 -2.25 -9.19 -15.77
N GLY A 85 -1.36 -8.93 -16.71
CA GLY A 85 -0.56 -7.69 -16.75
C GLY A 85 -1.34 -6.47 -17.25
N GLU A 86 -2.66 -6.43 -17.07
CA GLU A 86 -3.50 -5.32 -17.54
C GLU A 86 -3.25 -4.07 -16.72
N HIS A 87 -3.17 -2.90 -17.37
CA HIS A 87 -2.75 -1.66 -16.69
C HIS A 87 -3.65 -1.26 -15.51
N ALA A 88 -4.97 -1.46 -15.62
CA ALA A 88 -5.89 -1.17 -14.53
C ALA A 88 -5.60 -2.06 -13.30
N LEU A 89 -5.37 -3.36 -13.53
CA LEU A 89 -5.01 -4.29 -12.48
C LEU A 89 -3.62 -4.02 -11.92
N VAL A 90 -2.67 -3.59 -12.75
CA VAL A 90 -1.34 -3.15 -12.29
C VAL A 90 -1.43 -1.94 -11.37
N ILE A 91 -2.28 -0.96 -11.69
CA ILE A 91 -2.49 0.22 -10.83
C ILE A 91 -3.15 -0.20 -9.52
N GLN A 92 -4.13 -1.10 -9.58
CA GLN A 92 -4.79 -1.64 -8.40
C GLN A 92 -3.80 -2.41 -7.49
N GLU A 93 -3.06 -3.37 -8.04
CA GLU A 93 -2.24 -4.31 -7.26
C GLU A 93 -0.84 -3.79 -6.95
N LEU A 94 -0.27 -2.87 -7.76
CA LEU A 94 1.10 -2.37 -7.60
C LEU A 94 1.21 -0.83 -7.54
N GLY A 95 0.11 -0.09 -7.68
CA GLY A 95 0.07 1.37 -7.57
C GLY A 95 -0.06 1.91 -6.15
N HIS A 96 0.66 3.00 -5.91
CA HIS A 96 0.42 3.91 -4.79
C HIS A 96 0.06 5.28 -5.37
N MET A 97 -1.16 5.74 -5.09
CA MET A 97 -1.66 7.04 -5.50
C MET A 97 -0.92 8.13 -4.73
N VAL A 98 -0.34 9.09 -5.44
CA VAL A 98 0.34 10.22 -4.82
C VAL A 98 -0.71 11.24 -4.42
N TRP A 99 -0.89 11.40 -3.11
CA TRP A 99 -1.91 12.27 -2.53
C TRP A 99 -1.69 13.73 -2.92
N ASP A 100 -2.76 14.41 -3.34
CA ASP A 100 -2.80 15.82 -3.75
C ASP A 100 -1.68 16.20 -4.75
N CYS A 101 -1.31 15.25 -5.61
CA CYS A 101 -0.27 15.48 -6.59
C CYS A 101 -0.83 16.25 -7.78
N THR A 102 -0.08 17.25 -8.24
CA THR A 102 -0.38 17.98 -9.47
C THR A 102 0.59 17.60 -10.58
N LYS A 103 0.30 18.06 -11.80
CA LYS A 103 1.21 17.89 -12.93
C LYS A 103 2.59 18.49 -12.65
N GLU A 104 2.63 19.68 -12.05
CA GLU A 104 3.87 20.38 -11.72
C GLU A 104 4.69 19.60 -10.67
N LEU A 105 4.02 19.00 -9.68
CA LEU A 105 4.66 18.15 -8.68
C LEU A 105 5.22 16.87 -9.32
N ALA A 106 4.42 16.20 -10.16
CA ALA A 106 4.84 15.02 -10.89
C ALA A 106 6.06 15.32 -11.79
N GLU A 107 6.03 16.42 -12.54
CA GLU A 107 7.15 16.87 -13.38
C GLU A 107 8.39 17.20 -12.55
N LYS A 108 8.24 17.92 -11.43
CA LYS A 108 9.33 18.23 -10.50
C LYS A 108 10.03 16.96 -9.98
N ASN A 109 9.25 15.96 -9.57
CA ASN A 109 9.82 14.69 -9.15
C ASN A 109 10.51 13.98 -10.32
N ASN A 110 9.83 13.85 -11.45
CA ASN A 110 10.32 13.10 -12.60
C ASN A 110 11.61 13.69 -13.19
N GLU A 111 11.79 15.01 -13.13
CA GLU A 111 13.05 15.66 -13.51
C GLU A 111 14.20 15.28 -12.54
N ALA A 112 13.93 15.25 -11.22
CA ALA A 112 14.93 14.79 -10.25
C ALA A 112 15.33 13.31 -10.48
N VAL A 113 14.36 12.47 -10.83
CA VAL A 113 14.60 11.07 -11.21
C VAL A 113 15.48 10.98 -12.46
N LYS A 114 15.20 11.78 -13.48
CA LYS A 114 15.98 11.82 -14.73
C LYS A 114 17.42 12.23 -14.47
N VAL A 115 17.64 13.29 -13.69
CA VAL A 115 18.98 13.74 -13.27
C VAL A 115 19.72 12.64 -12.50
N ALA A 116 19.04 11.90 -11.63
CA ALA A 116 19.65 10.78 -10.91
C ALA A 116 20.07 9.64 -11.85
N VAL A 117 19.26 9.33 -12.87
CA VAL A 117 19.60 8.31 -13.88
C VAL A 117 20.84 8.69 -14.68
N GLU A 118 20.92 9.96 -15.08
CA GLU A 118 22.09 10.52 -15.77
C GLU A 118 23.35 10.43 -14.90
N LYS A 119 23.21 10.63 -13.57
CA LYS A 119 24.26 10.42 -12.57
C LYS A 119 24.55 8.93 -12.26
N GLY A 120 23.87 7.99 -12.91
CA GLY A 120 24.13 6.56 -12.80
C GLY A 120 23.21 5.78 -11.86
N TYR A 121 22.14 6.40 -11.32
CA TYR A 121 21.15 5.68 -10.52
C TYR A 121 20.53 4.51 -11.30
N ARG A 122 20.27 3.42 -10.57
CA ARG A 122 19.62 2.21 -11.07
C ARG A 122 18.58 1.78 -10.04
N PRO A 123 17.31 1.58 -10.45
CA PRO A 123 16.25 1.14 -9.54
C PRO A 123 16.60 -0.15 -8.83
N PHE A 124 16.31 -0.18 -7.54
CA PHE A 124 16.50 -1.36 -6.72
C PHE A 124 15.52 -2.46 -7.11
N ASN A 125 16.06 -3.67 -7.24
CA ASN A 125 15.27 -4.85 -7.53
C ASN A 125 15.90 -6.03 -6.79
N GLN A 126 15.24 -6.49 -5.73
CA GLN A 126 15.72 -7.60 -4.90
C GLN A 126 15.93 -8.90 -5.69
N ASN A 127 15.17 -9.13 -6.77
CA ASN A 127 15.32 -10.30 -7.62
C ASN A 127 16.63 -10.31 -8.40
N LYS A 128 17.27 -9.14 -8.59
CA LYS A 128 18.57 -9.00 -9.30
C LYS A 128 19.78 -9.01 -8.37
N LEU A 129 19.58 -9.15 -7.05
CA LEU A 129 20.70 -9.22 -6.11
C LEU A 129 21.40 -10.58 -6.19
N THR A 130 22.73 -10.55 -6.21
CA THR A 130 23.56 -11.74 -5.95
C THR A 130 23.43 -12.15 -4.48
N ASN A 131 23.71 -13.41 -4.15
CA ASN A 131 23.66 -13.89 -2.76
C ASN A 131 24.55 -13.07 -1.81
N THR A 132 25.75 -12.68 -2.23
CA THR A 132 26.64 -11.80 -1.46
C THR A 132 26.02 -10.43 -1.18
N LYS A 133 25.32 -9.85 -2.16
CA LYS A 133 24.67 -8.55 -1.98
C LYS A 133 23.40 -8.67 -1.11
N ARG A 134 22.68 -9.80 -1.16
CA ARG A 134 21.55 -10.09 -0.26
C ARG A 134 21.99 -10.14 1.21
N MET A 135 23.10 -10.81 1.49
CA MET A 135 23.66 -10.89 2.84
C MET A 135 24.10 -9.52 3.37
N SER A 136 24.64 -8.63 2.53
CA SER A 136 25.08 -7.30 2.96
C SER A 136 23.94 -6.33 3.29
N VAL A 137 22.73 -6.53 2.75
CA VAL A 137 21.52 -5.75 3.11
C VAL A 137 20.61 -6.48 4.11
N GLY A 138 21.07 -7.58 4.71
CA GLY A 138 20.30 -8.30 5.74
C GLY A 138 19.06 -9.02 5.20
N ILE A 139 18.99 -9.29 3.90
CA ILE A 139 17.86 -9.97 3.26
C ILE A 139 18.06 -11.49 3.37
N ALA A 140 17.17 -12.17 4.08
CA ALA A 140 17.15 -13.63 4.17
C ALA A 140 16.90 -14.29 2.80
N ASP A 141 17.46 -15.48 2.59
CA ASP A 141 17.46 -16.18 1.30
C ASP A 141 16.06 -16.34 0.70
N ALA A 142 15.85 -15.80 -0.51
CA ALA A 142 14.56 -15.82 -1.23
C ALA A 142 14.07 -17.24 -1.60
N LYS A 143 14.88 -18.29 -1.36
CA LYS A 143 14.46 -19.69 -1.50
C LYS A 143 13.58 -20.19 -0.34
N ALA A 144 13.38 -19.38 0.71
CA ALA A 144 12.60 -19.75 1.89
C ALA A 144 11.22 -19.07 2.01
N ILE A 145 10.75 -18.33 1.00
CA ILE A 145 9.37 -17.85 0.96
C ILE A 145 8.54 -18.87 0.17
N PRO A 146 7.78 -19.77 0.82
CA PRO A 146 6.92 -20.68 0.09
C PRO A 146 5.81 -19.88 -0.58
N ALA A 147 5.47 -20.27 -1.82
CA ALA A 147 4.23 -19.85 -2.46
C ALA A 147 3.07 -19.99 -1.46
N ARG A 148 2.26 -18.94 -1.37
CA ARG A 148 1.10 -18.76 -0.48
C ARG A 148 0.39 -20.11 -0.21
N ARG A 149 0.65 -20.71 0.96
CA ARG A 149 -0.14 -21.85 1.45
C ARG A 149 -1.40 -21.30 2.11
N THR A 150 -2.53 -21.88 1.77
CA THR A 150 -3.86 -21.64 2.36
C THR A 150 -3.83 -21.75 3.90
N PRO A 151 -4.76 -21.07 4.59
CA PRO A 151 -4.73 -21.01 6.05
C PRO A 151 -5.13 -22.36 6.63
N VAL A 152 -4.24 -22.96 7.42
CA VAL A 152 -4.58 -24.08 8.28
C VAL A 152 -4.50 -23.59 9.71
N THR A 153 -5.63 -23.69 10.39
CA THR A 153 -5.83 -23.51 11.82
C THR A 153 -4.83 -24.32 12.64
N ALA A 154 -3.97 -23.67 13.43
CA ALA A 154 -3.38 -24.27 14.63
C ALA A 154 -2.69 -23.24 15.54
N ALA A 155 -3.22 -23.15 16.76
CA ALA A 155 -2.66 -22.81 18.06
C ALA A 155 -1.18 -22.35 18.19
N PHE A 156 -1.03 -21.25 18.94
CA PHE A 156 -0.01 -20.95 19.97
C PHE A 156 1.31 -21.75 19.95
N GLN A 157 2.43 -21.02 19.88
CA GLN A 157 3.39 -20.96 21.00
C GLN A 157 4.43 -19.84 20.82
N ARG A 158 4.52 -18.97 21.84
CA ARG A 158 5.62 -18.03 22.05
C ARG A 158 6.90 -18.81 22.34
N LYS A 159 8.01 -18.43 21.72
CA LYS A 159 9.34 -18.52 22.34
C LYS A 159 10.06 -17.19 22.22
N LYS A 160 10.72 -16.85 23.32
CA LYS A 160 11.31 -15.58 23.70
C LYS A 160 12.81 -15.81 23.63
N ASP A 161 13.47 -15.30 22.61
CA ASP A 161 14.92 -15.25 22.53
C ASP A 161 15.32 -13.85 22.07
N VAL A 162 15.93 -13.11 22.98
CA VAL A 162 16.54 -11.79 22.78
C VAL A 162 18.00 -12.02 22.46
N PRO A 163 18.55 -11.43 21.37
CA PRO A 163 19.96 -11.13 21.29
C PRO A 163 20.23 -9.63 21.54
N ASP A 164 21.44 -9.37 22.00
CA ASP A 164 21.90 -8.18 22.68
C ASP A 164 21.80 -6.85 21.92
N SER A 165 21.47 -5.84 22.71
CA SER A 165 21.68 -4.39 22.56
C SER A 165 22.43 -3.88 21.31
N VAL A 166 21.71 -3.16 20.45
CA VAL A 166 22.25 -1.97 19.77
C VAL A 166 21.63 -0.75 20.45
N LYS A 167 22.44 0.02 21.18
CA LYS A 167 22.04 1.29 21.77
C LYS A 167 21.90 2.33 20.65
N VAL A 168 20.68 2.57 20.20
CA VAL A 168 20.33 3.79 19.46
C VAL A 168 19.68 4.74 20.46
N GLY A 169 20.22 5.96 20.59
CA GLY A 169 19.69 6.99 21.48
C GLY A 169 18.24 7.36 21.12
N PRO A 170 17.48 7.95 22.06
CA PRO A 170 16.05 8.19 21.83
C PRO A 170 15.88 9.38 20.89
N SER A 171 15.74 9.12 19.59
CA SER A 171 14.96 10.02 18.75
C SER A 171 13.49 9.87 19.16
N LYS A 172 12.79 10.99 19.30
CA LYS A 172 11.35 11.05 19.62
C LYS A 172 10.52 10.67 18.39
N ASP A 173 10.87 9.58 17.75
CA ASP A 173 10.22 9.14 16.53
C ASP A 173 8.99 8.33 16.93
N CYS A 174 7.82 8.75 16.42
CA CYS A 174 6.59 8.00 16.61
C CYS A 174 6.78 6.57 16.07
N THR A 175 6.92 5.60 16.96
CA THR A 175 7.01 4.17 16.61
C THR A 175 5.64 3.55 16.28
N GLY A 176 4.64 4.39 15.95
CA GLY A 176 3.26 3.98 15.71
C GLY A 176 2.97 3.75 14.23
N VAL A 177 1.89 3.02 13.92
CA VAL A 177 1.38 2.90 12.54
C VAL A 177 0.84 4.26 12.11
N VAL A 178 1.50 4.89 11.13
CA VAL A 178 1.14 6.23 10.62
C VAL A 178 0.10 6.14 9.49
N TYR A 179 0.15 5.07 8.69
CA TYR A 179 -0.74 4.85 7.55
C TYR A 179 -1.49 3.51 7.69
N PRO A 180 -2.55 3.48 8.52
CA PRO A 180 -3.33 2.27 8.72
C PRO A 180 -4.15 1.91 7.48
N ILE A 181 -4.22 0.62 7.20
CA ILE A 181 -5.00 -0.01 6.14
C ILE A 181 -6.41 -0.26 6.68
N VAL A 182 -7.42 0.06 5.87
CA VAL A 182 -8.81 -0.21 6.22
C VAL A 182 -9.05 -1.72 6.31
N ALA A 183 -9.92 -2.12 7.24
CA ALA A 183 -10.28 -3.50 7.56
C ALA A 183 -9.14 -4.38 8.14
N GLU A 184 -7.97 -3.81 8.41
CA GLU A 184 -6.90 -4.51 9.12
C GLU A 184 -6.97 -4.31 10.63
N LEU A 185 -6.46 -5.30 11.37
CA LEU A 185 -6.43 -5.28 12.83
C LEU A 185 -5.11 -4.70 13.35
N TYR A 186 -5.22 -3.68 14.18
CA TYR A 186 -4.11 -2.99 14.81
C TYR A 186 -4.15 -3.14 16.31
N LEU A 187 -2.97 -3.25 16.93
CA LEU A 187 -2.85 -3.18 18.37
C LEU A 187 -2.57 -1.73 18.77
N VAL A 188 -3.51 -1.09 19.46
CA VAL A 188 -3.42 0.31 19.88
C VAL A 188 -3.40 0.41 21.40
N TYR A 189 -2.48 1.23 21.91
CA TYR A 189 -2.39 1.53 23.33
C TYR A 189 -3.26 2.72 23.69
N TRP A 190 -4.24 2.52 24.56
CA TRP A 190 -5.12 3.59 25.03
C TRP A 190 -4.66 4.11 26.39
N SER A 191 -4.05 5.30 26.38
CA SER A 191 -3.38 5.89 27.55
C SER A 191 -4.30 6.13 28.74
N LYS A 192 -5.57 6.49 28.50
CA LYS A 192 -6.56 6.76 29.55
C LYS A 192 -6.81 5.54 30.45
N GLU A 193 -6.78 4.35 29.87
CA GLU A 193 -7.07 3.08 30.57
C GLU A 193 -5.84 2.20 30.72
N LYS A 194 -4.68 2.69 30.27
CA LYS A 194 -3.38 2.01 30.30
C LYS A 194 -3.43 0.58 29.75
N THR A 195 -4.26 0.36 28.74
CA THR A 195 -4.58 -0.97 28.20
C THR A 195 -4.41 -1.00 26.69
N TRP A 196 -4.06 -2.17 26.16
CA TRP A 196 -3.97 -2.43 24.72
C TRP A 196 -5.30 -2.94 24.18
N TYR A 197 -5.74 -2.34 23.08
CA TYR A 197 -6.95 -2.70 22.35
C TYR A 197 -6.59 -3.21 20.97
N VAL A 198 -7.35 -4.19 20.49
CA VAL A 198 -7.37 -4.51 19.06
C VAL A 198 -8.39 -3.58 18.42
N VAL A 199 -7.96 -2.78 17.46
CA VAL A 199 -8.81 -1.84 16.73
C VAL A 199 -8.76 -2.17 15.24
N MET A 200 -9.83 -1.85 14.53
CA MET A 200 -9.91 -1.96 13.09
C MET A 200 -10.35 -0.62 12.53
N LEU A 201 -9.74 -0.20 11.42
CA LEU A 201 -10.23 0.97 10.70
C LEU A 201 -11.37 0.54 9.79
N LEU A 202 -12.53 1.17 9.94
CA LEU A 202 -13.68 0.91 9.09
C LEU A 202 -13.64 1.76 7.81
N PRO A 203 -14.01 1.21 6.64
CA PRO A 203 -14.18 2.00 5.42
C PRO A 203 -15.33 3.00 5.59
N TRP A 204 -15.29 4.10 4.83
CA TRP A 204 -16.38 5.08 4.86
C TRP A 204 -17.66 4.57 4.18
N GLY A 205 -17.52 3.74 3.14
CA GLY A 205 -18.62 3.17 2.37
C GLY A 205 -19.00 1.76 2.82
N ASP A 206 -18.96 0.82 1.88
CA ASP A 206 -19.27 -0.60 2.12
C ASP A 206 -18.33 -1.22 3.16
N LEU A 207 -18.91 -1.86 4.17
CA LEU A 207 -18.20 -2.51 5.26
C LEU A 207 -17.88 -3.99 4.98
N GLY A 208 -18.29 -4.52 3.83
CA GLY A 208 -17.94 -5.87 3.38
C GLY A 208 -16.46 -6.23 3.54
N PRO A 209 -15.49 -5.33 3.24
CA PRO A 209 -14.07 -5.58 3.48
C PRO A 209 -13.70 -5.84 4.94
N ALA A 210 -14.44 -5.25 5.89
CA ALA A 210 -14.27 -5.46 7.32
C ALA A 210 -15.03 -6.71 7.84
N GLY A 211 -15.64 -7.49 6.94
CA GLY A 211 -16.47 -8.64 7.29
C GLY A 211 -17.79 -8.26 7.95
N LEU A 212 -18.27 -7.03 7.72
CA LEU A 212 -19.54 -6.53 8.24
C LEU A 212 -20.48 -6.23 7.07
N ASP A 213 -21.77 -6.41 7.28
CA ASP A 213 -22.78 -6.09 6.27
C ASP A 213 -23.19 -4.61 6.35
N GLY A 214 -23.42 -4.00 5.19
CA GLY A 214 -23.92 -2.63 5.09
C GLY A 214 -22.82 -1.56 5.10
N THR A 215 -23.19 -0.35 5.50
CA THR A 215 -22.35 0.86 5.49
C THR A 215 -22.10 1.38 6.90
N LEU A 216 -21.18 2.33 7.08
CA LEU A 216 -21.01 3.01 8.38
C LEU A 216 -22.32 3.63 8.91
N THR A 217 -23.19 4.13 8.03
CA THR A 217 -24.48 4.72 8.42
C THR A 217 -25.38 3.67 9.08
N ASP A 218 -25.36 2.43 8.59
CA ASP A 218 -26.16 1.31 9.11
C ASP A 218 -25.72 0.88 10.51
N THR A 219 -24.46 1.12 10.89
CA THR A 219 -23.93 0.77 12.22
C THR A 219 -24.42 1.68 13.34
N GLY A 220 -24.98 2.85 13.00
CA GLY A 220 -25.33 3.89 13.97
C GLY A 220 -24.15 4.66 14.58
N LEU A 221 -22.90 4.34 14.20
CA LEU A 221 -21.70 5.04 14.68
C LEU A 221 -21.68 6.52 14.24
N LEU A 222 -22.33 6.85 13.12
CA LEU A 222 -22.47 8.21 12.60
C LEU A 222 -23.64 9.00 13.23
N HIS A 223 -24.23 8.51 14.32
CA HIS A 223 -25.25 9.28 15.05
C HIS A 223 -24.67 10.56 15.67
N SER A 224 -23.43 10.50 16.16
CA SER A 224 -22.69 11.65 16.71
C SER A 224 -21.24 11.61 16.20
N PRO A 225 -21.02 11.95 14.92
CA PRO A 225 -19.72 11.83 14.30
C PRO A 225 -18.72 12.81 14.94
N PRO A 226 -17.43 12.42 15.06
CA PRO A 226 -16.37 13.34 15.48
C PRO A 226 -16.33 14.59 14.59
N LYS A 227 -15.98 15.74 15.19
CA LYS A 227 -15.93 17.04 14.49
C LYS A 227 -14.92 17.08 13.34
N CYS A 228 -13.97 16.15 13.29
CA CYS A 228 -12.98 16.07 12.23
C CYS A 228 -13.52 15.49 10.93
N TYR A 229 -14.79 15.08 10.85
CA TYR A 229 -15.40 14.59 9.61
C TYR A 229 -16.41 15.58 9.04
N THR A 230 -16.38 15.72 7.71
CA THR A 230 -17.43 16.33 6.92
C THR A 230 -18.45 15.26 6.57
N ILE A 231 -19.73 15.54 6.84
CA ILE A 231 -20.84 14.60 6.65
C ILE A 231 -21.83 15.20 5.66
N ASP A 232 -22.21 14.43 4.63
CA ASP A 232 -23.31 14.80 3.76
C ASP A 232 -24.64 14.74 4.53
N LYS A 233 -25.42 15.82 4.50
CA LYS A 233 -26.65 15.91 5.30
C LYS A 233 -27.80 15.03 4.77
N ALA A 234 -27.79 14.70 3.47
CA ALA A 234 -28.82 13.90 2.83
C ALA A 234 -28.55 12.40 2.98
N THR A 235 -27.31 11.96 2.72
CA THR A 235 -26.92 10.54 2.78
C THR A 235 -26.42 10.13 4.16
N ARG A 236 -26.01 11.09 4.99
CA ARG A 236 -25.36 10.90 6.31
C ARG A 236 -24.01 10.18 6.22
N GLU A 237 -23.38 10.16 5.06
CA GLU A 237 -22.08 9.55 4.82
C GLU A 237 -20.94 10.53 5.08
N ILE A 238 -19.75 10.00 5.36
CA ILE A 238 -18.52 10.79 5.46
C ILE A 238 -18.05 11.14 4.05
N THR A 239 -17.89 12.43 3.75
CA THR A 239 -17.41 12.92 2.45
C THR A 239 -15.98 13.44 2.49
N GLY A 240 -15.41 13.59 3.68
CA GLY A 240 -14.05 14.08 3.84
C GLY A 240 -13.72 14.43 5.28
N TRP A 241 -12.53 14.99 5.46
CA TRP A 241 -12.14 15.63 6.71
C TRP A 241 -12.77 17.03 6.82
N ALA A 242 -13.06 17.46 8.03
CA ALA A 242 -13.45 18.83 8.31
C ALA A 242 -12.18 19.69 8.45
N GLU A 243 -12.16 20.83 7.75
CA GLU A 243 -11.11 21.86 7.85
C GLU A 243 -11.22 22.66 9.16
#